data_AF-A0A954C1V1-F1
#
_entry.id   AF-A0A954C1V1-F1
#
_cell.length_a   1.000
_cell.length_b   1.000
_cell.length_c   1.000
_cell.angle_alpha   90.00
_cell.angle_beta   90.00
_cell.angle_gamma   90.00
#
_symmetry.space_group_name_H-M   'P 1'
#
loop_
_entity.id
_entity.type
_entity.pdbx_description
1 polymer ?
#
loop_
_entity_poly.entity_id
_entity_poly.type
_entity_poly.pdbx_seq_one_letter_code
_entity_poly.pdbx_strand_id
1 'polypeptide(L)'
;MSSGFLVSEVMRTVESRGREGLKELAPGPFLVEIPTQDPQGMNRLSKTPEGGATTSVKTMEFDEELLLDLKRSRGSAEARVYALSAGATLGRSSSCNVSLSGEESVSGEHVRFERDGDAWRVKDLGSTNGTFVNRERVEPGASAELPGLIPVQFGGRRFAFADTDDLVALLSPIQTIQALEIKQLYAELETLGSRRFLLRHATPYLLVSYARGESDAPASKPSLAFPLIEQPEIKIGRTSKADITLRKDAISKWHAKLTRDGERWLLADLGSSNGTEINGRVLEKTDDPVRLNNWDAINFANAAWCLFLSPRSLLENLTENA
;
A
#
# COMPACT_ATOMS: atom_id res chain seq x y z
N MET A 1 7.34 29.03 -4.67
CA MET A 1 7.79 27.94 -3.78
C MET A 1 6.55 27.14 -3.42
N SER A 2 6.47 25.85 -3.79
CA SER A 2 5.40 25.00 -3.27
C SER A 2 5.93 24.33 -2.01
N SER A 3 5.32 24.62 -0.87
CA SER A 3 5.68 23.98 0.41
C SER A 3 5.27 22.50 0.44
N GLY A 4 4.71 21.92 -0.62
CA GLY A 4 4.07 20.61 -0.61
C GLY A 4 2.79 20.61 0.26
N PHE A 5 1.86 19.73 -0.03
CA PHE A 5 0.66 19.51 0.79
C PHE A 5 0.91 18.36 1.75
N LEU A 6 0.34 18.38 2.95
CA LEU A 6 0.38 17.16 3.78
C LEU A 6 -0.45 16.07 3.10
N VAL A 7 0.04 14.82 3.12
CA VAL A 7 -0.71 13.69 2.56
C VAL A 7 -2.13 13.62 3.15
N SER A 8 -2.27 13.88 4.45
CA SER A 8 -3.58 13.91 5.13
C SER A 8 -4.54 15.00 4.63
N GLU A 9 -4.03 16.14 4.17
CA GLU A 9 -4.84 17.21 3.57
C GLU A 9 -5.31 16.82 2.16
N VAL A 10 -4.41 16.25 1.37
CA VAL A 10 -4.74 15.73 0.04
C VAL A 10 -5.76 14.60 0.14
N MET A 11 -5.59 13.69 1.10
CA MET A 11 -6.54 12.62 1.38
C MET A 11 -7.95 13.15 1.69
N ARG A 12 -8.09 14.09 2.64
CA ARG A 12 -9.41 14.68 2.95
C ARG A 12 -10.06 15.32 1.72
N THR A 13 -9.25 15.91 0.85
CA THR A 13 -9.71 16.51 -0.40
C THR A 13 -10.21 15.44 -1.37
N VAL A 14 -9.43 14.38 -1.59
CA VAL A 14 -9.80 13.25 -2.44
C VAL A 14 -11.03 12.51 -1.90
N GLU A 15 -11.11 12.31 -0.59
CA GLU A 15 -12.26 11.67 0.07
C GLU A 15 -13.56 12.46 -0.09
N SER A 16 -13.49 13.79 0.01
CA SER A 16 -14.67 14.66 -0.04
C SER A 16 -15.11 15.03 -1.46
N ARG A 17 -14.16 15.25 -2.36
CA ARG A 17 -14.39 15.86 -3.68
C ARG A 17 -13.77 15.07 -4.84
N GLY A 18 -13.13 13.94 -4.57
CA GLY A 18 -12.56 13.06 -5.58
C GLY A 18 -11.55 13.75 -6.48
N ARG A 19 -11.58 13.37 -7.77
CA ARG A 19 -10.68 13.90 -8.80
C ARG A 19 -10.77 15.41 -8.98
N GLU A 20 -11.97 15.98 -8.94
CA GLU A 20 -12.17 17.41 -9.17
C GLU A 20 -11.63 18.23 -7.99
N GLY A 21 -11.84 17.78 -6.75
CA GLY A 21 -11.23 18.41 -5.58
C GLY A 21 -9.70 18.42 -5.63
N LEU A 22 -9.08 17.33 -6.09
CA LEU A 22 -7.63 17.27 -6.24
C LEU A 22 -7.12 18.26 -7.30
N LYS A 23 -7.81 18.37 -8.44
CA LYS A 23 -7.46 19.35 -9.50
C LYS A 23 -7.58 20.80 -9.02
N GLU A 24 -8.61 21.09 -8.21
CA GLU A 24 -8.78 22.40 -7.57
C GLU A 24 -7.64 22.71 -6.59
N LEU A 25 -7.19 21.70 -5.83
CA LEU A 25 -6.09 21.84 -4.88
C LEU A 25 -4.76 22.09 -5.58
N ALA A 26 -4.40 21.25 -6.55
CA ALA A 26 -3.27 21.46 -7.43
C ALA A 26 -3.34 20.59 -8.70
N PRO A 27 -2.97 21.13 -9.87
CA PRO A 27 -2.82 20.32 -11.08
C PRO A 27 -1.59 19.41 -10.96
N GLY A 28 -1.76 18.14 -11.33
CA GLY A 28 -0.69 17.13 -11.31
C GLY A 28 0.26 17.21 -12.52
N PRO A 29 1.28 16.32 -12.55
CA PRO A 29 1.46 15.14 -11.70
C PRO A 29 2.07 15.49 -10.34
N PHE A 30 2.35 14.47 -9.54
CA PHE A 30 2.74 14.63 -8.15
C PHE A 30 3.96 13.76 -7.80
N LEU A 31 4.77 14.25 -6.86
CA LEU A 31 5.64 13.41 -6.04
C LEU A 31 4.97 13.18 -4.69
N VAL A 32 4.76 11.92 -4.34
CA VAL A 32 4.31 11.53 -3.01
C VAL A 32 5.54 11.11 -2.22
N GLU A 33 5.84 11.83 -1.15
CA GLU A 33 6.97 11.52 -0.30
C GLU A 33 6.82 10.16 0.38
N ILE A 34 7.91 9.42 0.43
CA ILE A 34 8.03 8.14 1.11
C ILE A 34 8.89 8.39 2.37
N PRO A 35 8.30 8.36 3.58
CA PRO A 35 9.04 8.56 4.80
C PRO A 35 9.98 7.36 5.02
N THR A 36 11.28 7.59 4.85
CA THR A 36 12.32 6.61 5.19
C THR A 36 12.34 6.39 6.70
N GLN A 37 12.07 5.16 7.14
CA GLN A 37 12.35 4.78 8.53
C GLN A 37 13.87 4.65 8.69
N ASP A 38 14.45 5.52 9.49
CA ASP A 38 15.85 5.53 9.94
C ASP A 38 16.91 6.17 8.98
N PRO A 39 17.34 7.42 9.26
CA PRO A 39 18.49 8.05 8.61
C PRO A 39 19.83 7.29 8.77
N GLN A 40 19.96 6.41 9.77
CA GLN A 40 21.23 5.71 10.07
C GLN A 40 21.36 4.33 9.40
N GLY A 41 20.30 3.78 8.81
CA GLY A 41 20.28 2.43 8.22
C GLY A 41 20.88 2.30 6.82
N MET A 42 21.11 3.40 6.10
CA MET A 42 21.39 3.36 4.65
C MET A 42 22.86 3.28 4.25
N ASN A 43 23.80 3.20 5.20
CA ASN A 43 25.24 3.08 4.88
C ASN A 43 25.65 1.71 4.28
N ARG A 44 24.71 0.88 3.80
CA ARG A 44 24.97 -0.48 3.29
C ARG A 44 24.60 -0.75 1.83
N LEU A 45 24.07 0.22 1.07
CA LEU A 45 23.80 0.04 -0.36
C LEU A 45 24.93 0.54 -1.28
N SER A 46 26.18 0.54 -0.79
CA SER A 46 27.39 0.77 -1.58
C SER A 46 28.12 -0.55 -1.87
N LYS A 47 27.52 -1.44 -2.65
CA LYS A 47 28.28 -2.42 -3.44
C LYS A 47 27.68 -2.54 -4.83
N THR A 48 28.47 -2.13 -5.82
CA THR A 48 28.29 -2.36 -7.25
C THR A 48 28.01 -3.85 -7.53
N PRO A 49 27.03 -4.19 -8.39
CA PRO A 49 26.96 -5.54 -8.94
C PRO A 49 28.02 -5.66 -10.04
N GLU A 50 29.05 -6.47 -9.80
CA GLU A 50 29.93 -6.96 -10.86
C GLU A 50 29.20 -8.04 -11.67
N GLY A 51 29.02 -7.78 -12.97
CA GLY A 51 29.08 -8.77 -14.05
C GLY A 51 27.94 -9.78 -14.22
N GLY A 52 27.38 -9.80 -15.43
CA GLY A 52 26.76 -11.01 -15.99
C GLY A 52 25.46 -10.75 -16.77
N ALA A 53 25.58 -10.47 -18.07
CA ALA A 53 24.43 -10.48 -18.97
C ALA A 53 23.85 -11.90 -19.07
N THR A 54 22.56 -12.05 -18.79
CA THR A 54 21.73 -13.11 -19.38
C THR A 54 20.35 -12.56 -19.65
N THR A 55 19.90 -12.67 -20.89
CA THR A 55 18.62 -12.19 -21.40
C THR A 55 17.49 -13.08 -20.85
N SER A 56 16.95 -12.71 -19.70
CA SER A 56 15.66 -13.18 -19.21
C SER A 56 14.62 -12.10 -19.51
N VAL A 57 13.41 -12.53 -19.92
CA VAL A 57 12.23 -11.66 -20.00
C VAL A 57 12.17 -10.88 -18.68
N LYS A 58 12.27 -9.54 -18.74
CA LYS A 58 12.13 -8.68 -17.56
C LYS A 58 10.70 -8.85 -17.03
N THR A 59 10.50 -9.84 -16.16
CA THR A 59 9.41 -9.79 -15.19
C THR A 59 9.58 -8.46 -14.48
N MET A 60 8.59 -7.56 -14.57
CA MET A 60 8.63 -6.31 -13.80
C MET A 60 8.79 -6.70 -12.33
N GLU A 61 10.00 -6.56 -11.79
CA GLU A 61 10.23 -6.74 -10.36
C GLU A 61 9.30 -5.76 -9.64
N PHE A 62 8.47 -6.36 -8.80
CA PHE A 62 7.40 -5.70 -8.09
C PHE A 62 8.01 -4.98 -6.88
N ASP A 63 7.89 -3.65 -6.79
CA ASP A 63 8.50 -2.86 -5.70
C ASP A 63 7.58 -2.90 -4.47
N GLU A 64 7.67 -3.98 -3.72
CA GLU A 64 6.89 -4.24 -2.51
C GLU A 64 7.20 -3.27 -1.35
N GLU A 65 8.35 -2.60 -1.42
CA GLU A 65 8.76 -1.58 -0.46
C GLU A 65 7.98 -0.29 -0.70
N LEU A 66 7.79 0.09 -1.97
CA LEU A 66 7.04 1.27 -2.38
C LEU A 66 5.62 1.30 -1.81
N LEU A 67 4.89 0.19 -1.83
CA LEU A 67 3.51 0.16 -1.32
C LEU A 67 3.42 0.28 0.20
N LEU A 68 4.33 -0.40 0.92
CA LEU A 68 4.42 -0.28 2.38
C LEU A 68 4.80 1.15 2.78
N ASP A 69 5.70 1.73 2.00
CA ASP A 69 6.16 3.10 2.17
C ASP A 69 5.07 4.12 1.85
N LEU A 70 4.30 3.94 0.77
CA LEU A 70 3.13 4.76 0.46
C LEU A 70 2.02 4.64 1.52
N LYS A 71 1.80 3.44 2.07
CA LYS A 71 0.89 3.24 3.19
C LYS A 71 1.39 3.96 4.46
N ARG A 72 2.70 3.95 4.71
CA ARG A 72 3.32 4.72 5.80
C ARG A 72 3.20 6.22 5.57
N SER A 73 3.29 6.70 4.33
CA SER A 73 3.04 8.11 3.98
C SER A 73 1.61 8.51 4.36
N ARG A 74 0.62 7.65 4.08
CA ARG A 74 -0.78 7.85 4.45
C ARG A 74 -0.98 7.99 5.96
N GLY A 75 -0.25 7.20 6.75
CA GLY A 75 -0.28 7.23 8.23
C GLY A 75 0.69 8.22 8.88
N SER A 76 1.55 8.89 8.11
CA SER A 76 2.56 9.83 8.62
C SER A 76 1.95 11.20 8.84
N ALA A 77 2.27 11.83 9.97
CA ALA A 77 1.91 13.22 10.24
C ALA A 77 2.70 14.22 9.38
N GLU A 78 3.79 13.78 8.74
CA GLU A 78 4.77 14.68 8.11
C GLU A 78 4.92 14.49 6.60
N ALA A 79 4.49 13.34 6.05
CA ALA A 79 4.69 13.04 4.63
C ALA A 79 3.93 14.04 3.73
N ARG A 80 4.59 14.46 2.65
CA ARG A 80 4.09 15.51 1.77
C ARG A 80 3.84 15.05 0.33
N VAL A 81 2.94 15.74 -0.35
CA VAL A 81 2.67 15.62 -1.78
C VAL A 81 3.10 16.92 -2.47
N TYR A 82 3.93 16.81 -3.49
CA TYR A 82 4.41 17.95 -4.26
C TYR A 82 3.82 17.92 -5.66
N ALA A 83 2.97 18.90 -5.97
CA ALA A 83 2.50 19.10 -7.33
C ALA A 83 3.64 19.58 -8.22
N LEU A 84 3.77 18.98 -9.39
CA LEU A 84 4.80 19.27 -10.37
C LEU A 84 4.21 19.95 -11.60
N SER A 85 5.02 20.78 -12.23
CA SER A 85 4.75 21.34 -13.55
C SER A 85 5.93 21.05 -14.49
N ALA A 86 5.71 21.18 -15.80
CA ALA A 86 6.77 20.98 -16.76
C ALA A 86 7.87 22.04 -16.55
N GLY A 87 9.12 21.60 -16.46
CA GLY A 87 10.28 22.43 -16.14
C GLY A 87 10.53 22.62 -14.63
N ALA A 88 9.67 22.09 -13.75
CA ALA A 88 9.87 22.22 -12.31
C ALA A 88 11.20 21.61 -11.86
N THR A 89 11.90 22.28 -10.96
CA THR A 89 13.14 21.79 -10.35
C THR A 89 12.90 21.27 -8.93
N LEU A 90 13.64 20.22 -8.56
CA LEU A 90 13.74 19.73 -7.19
C LEU A 90 15.20 19.77 -6.75
N GLY A 91 15.43 20.26 -5.54
CA GLY A 91 16.76 20.36 -4.95
C GLY A 91 16.74 20.94 -3.54
N ARG A 92 17.92 21.00 -2.91
CA ARG A 92 18.08 21.57 -1.57
C ARG A 92 17.98 23.09 -1.55
N SER A 93 18.25 23.75 -2.67
CA SER A 93 18.17 25.20 -2.79
C SER A 93 16.73 25.67 -2.65
N SER A 94 16.53 26.76 -1.90
CA SER A 94 15.24 27.44 -1.78
C SER A 94 14.75 28.08 -3.09
N SER A 95 15.62 28.17 -4.11
CA SER A 95 15.25 28.60 -5.46
C SER A 95 14.49 27.53 -6.26
N CYS A 96 14.50 26.26 -5.83
CA CYS A 96 13.80 25.18 -6.53
C CYS A 96 12.27 25.28 -6.38
N ASN A 97 11.54 24.75 -7.37
CA ASN A 97 10.08 24.64 -7.28
C ASN A 97 9.65 23.74 -6.11
N VAL A 98 10.34 22.61 -5.96
CA VAL A 98 10.29 21.70 -4.82
C VAL A 98 11.61 21.81 -4.04
N SER A 99 11.57 22.55 -2.93
CA SER A 99 12.75 22.79 -2.09
C SER A 99 12.79 21.80 -0.92
N LEU A 100 13.81 20.94 -0.91
CA LEU A 100 14.13 20.02 0.19
C LEU A 100 15.22 20.64 1.07
N SER A 101 14.90 21.79 1.67
CA SER A 101 15.86 22.54 2.48
C SER A 101 16.32 21.74 3.70
N GLY A 102 17.64 21.66 3.91
CA GLY A 102 18.23 20.88 5.01
C GLY A 102 18.60 19.44 4.64
N GLU A 103 18.21 18.96 3.46
CA GLU A 103 18.56 17.61 3.00
C GLU A 103 19.97 17.58 2.40
N GLU A 104 20.99 17.26 3.21
CA GLU A 104 22.39 17.26 2.81
C GLU A 104 22.69 16.32 1.63
N SER A 105 21.93 15.22 1.55
CA SER A 105 22.06 14.24 0.47
C SER A 105 21.54 14.76 -0.88
N VAL A 106 20.81 15.87 -0.91
CA VAL A 106 20.23 16.45 -2.12
C VAL A 106 21.07 17.67 -2.56
N SER A 107 21.55 17.65 -3.80
CA SER A 107 22.23 18.79 -4.45
C SER A 107 21.34 20.05 -4.53
N GLY A 108 21.97 21.23 -4.67
CA GLY A 108 21.29 22.53 -4.70
C GLY A 108 20.15 22.60 -5.73
N GLU A 109 20.46 22.26 -6.98
CA GLU A 109 19.50 21.85 -7.99
C GLU A 109 19.83 20.39 -8.35
N HIS A 110 18.91 19.45 -8.08
CA HIS A 110 19.17 18.01 -8.18
C HIS A 110 18.64 17.45 -9.50
N VAL A 111 17.35 17.70 -9.75
CA VAL A 111 16.65 17.24 -10.95
C VAL A 111 15.74 18.31 -11.53
N ARG A 112 15.42 18.14 -12.81
CA ARG A 112 14.35 18.85 -13.51
C ARG A 112 13.32 17.85 -14.04
N PHE A 113 12.05 18.17 -13.85
CA PHE A 113 10.95 17.42 -14.45
C PHE A 113 10.62 17.99 -15.83
N GLU A 114 10.58 17.12 -16.82
CA GLU A 114 10.34 17.46 -18.22
C GLU A 114 9.08 16.73 -18.69
N ARG A 115 8.38 17.34 -19.65
CA ARG A 115 7.21 16.71 -20.28
C ARG A 115 7.49 16.57 -21.77
N ASP A 116 7.34 15.35 -22.28
CA ASP A 116 7.51 14.99 -23.69
C ASP A 116 6.21 14.36 -24.19
N GLY A 117 5.40 15.16 -24.89
CA GLY A 117 4.00 14.80 -25.18
C GLY A 117 3.21 14.56 -23.88
N ASP A 118 2.70 13.34 -23.71
CA ASP A 118 2.00 12.91 -22.49
C ASP A 118 2.90 12.21 -21.47
N ALA A 119 4.14 11.89 -21.84
CA ALA A 119 5.09 11.24 -20.95
C ALA A 119 5.81 12.26 -20.07
N TRP A 120 5.95 11.92 -18.79
CA TRP A 120 6.79 12.66 -17.85
C TRP A 120 8.18 12.05 -17.81
N ARG A 121 9.19 12.91 -17.65
CA ARG A 121 10.58 12.50 -17.51
C ARG A 121 11.24 13.27 -16.37
N VAL A 122 12.27 12.68 -15.81
CA VAL A 122 13.16 13.34 -14.84
C VAL A 122 14.57 13.36 -15.38
N LYS A 123 15.17 14.55 -15.37
CA LYS A 123 16.55 14.79 -15.78
C LYS A 123 17.41 15.03 -14.55
N ASP A 124 18.45 14.23 -14.36
CA ASP A 124 19.47 14.48 -13.35
C ASP A 124 20.36 15.65 -13.79
N LEU A 125 20.56 16.66 -12.92
CA LEU A 125 21.31 17.88 -13.25
C LEU A 125 22.80 17.79 -12.88
N GLY A 126 23.34 16.58 -12.77
CA GLY A 126 24.70 16.34 -12.29
C GLY A 126 24.73 16.24 -10.76
N SER A 127 23.75 15.57 -10.18
CA SER A 127 23.63 15.44 -8.73
C SER A 127 24.77 14.63 -8.12
N THR A 128 25.15 14.95 -6.88
CA THR A 128 26.29 14.31 -6.21
C THR A 128 25.97 12.87 -5.79
N ASN A 129 24.79 12.66 -5.21
CA ASN A 129 24.38 11.35 -4.69
C ASN A 129 23.49 10.57 -5.67
N GLY A 130 23.22 11.13 -6.85
CA GLY A 130 22.49 10.47 -7.92
C GLY A 130 20.97 10.55 -7.80
N THR A 131 20.36 10.37 -8.97
CA THR A 131 18.92 10.14 -9.17
C THR A 131 18.69 8.69 -9.55
N PHE A 132 17.65 8.07 -9.01
CA PHE A 132 17.25 6.70 -9.34
C PHE A 132 15.77 6.67 -9.71
N VAL A 133 15.42 5.93 -10.76
CA VAL A 133 14.04 5.66 -11.17
C VAL A 133 13.87 4.15 -11.20
N ASN A 134 12.91 3.62 -10.43
CA ASN A 134 12.72 2.18 -10.27
C ASN A 134 14.02 1.44 -9.92
N ARG A 135 14.81 2.03 -9.00
CA ARG A 135 16.12 1.54 -8.54
C ARG A 135 17.24 1.54 -9.58
N GLU A 136 16.94 1.83 -10.84
CA GLU A 136 17.95 2.05 -11.88
C GLU A 136 18.48 3.48 -11.78
N ARG A 137 19.82 3.64 -11.71
CA ARG A 137 20.45 4.95 -11.63
C ARG A 137 20.32 5.67 -12.97
N VAL A 138 19.88 6.92 -12.93
CA VAL A 138 19.87 7.80 -14.10
C VAL A 138 21.29 8.33 -14.30
N GLU A 139 21.82 8.21 -15.52
CA GLU A 139 23.14 8.77 -15.83
C GLU A 139 23.13 10.29 -15.61
N PRO A 140 24.20 10.88 -15.03
CA PRO A 140 24.28 12.32 -14.81
C PRO A 140 24.04 13.11 -16.11
N GLY A 141 23.11 14.06 -16.08
CA GLY A 141 22.73 14.85 -17.26
C GLY A 141 21.73 14.17 -18.21
N ALA A 142 21.38 12.90 -17.99
CA ALA A 142 20.40 12.16 -18.79
C ALA A 142 18.98 12.29 -18.23
N SER A 143 17.98 11.98 -19.06
CA SER A 143 16.56 11.95 -18.69
C SER A 143 16.01 10.52 -18.68
N ALA A 144 15.33 10.13 -17.61
CA ALA A 144 14.59 8.87 -17.50
C ALA A 144 13.08 9.11 -17.55
N GLU A 145 12.32 8.17 -18.08
CA GLU A 145 10.85 8.24 -18.11
C GLU A 145 10.25 7.95 -16.73
N LEU A 146 9.17 8.66 -16.41
CA LEU A 146 8.38 8.52 -15.20
C LEU A 146 6.96 8.06 -15.56
N PRO A 147 6.73 6.75 -15.73
CA PRO A 147 5.37 6.23 -15.79
C PRO A 147 4.71 6.39 -14.41
N GLY A 148 3.38 6.52 -14.38
CA GLY A 148 2.62 6.67 -13.14
C GLY A 148 2.91 5.55 -12.12
N LEU A 149 3.02 5.95 -10.85
CA LEU A 149 3.24 5.11 -9.66
C LEU A 149 4.58 4.36 -9.65
N ILE A 150 5.66 5.06 -9.99
CA ILE A 150 7.03 4.53 -9.96
C ILE A 150 7.84 5.10 -8.79
N PRO A 151 8.69 4.30 -8.11
CA PRO A 151 9.58 4.83 -7.09
C PRO A 151 10.67 5.66 -7.75
N VAL A 152 10.94 6.83 -7.17
CA VAL A 152 12.05 7.69 -7.54
C VAL A 152 12.83 8.08 -6.30
N GLN A 153 14.13 8.25 -6.44
CA GLN A 153 15.01 8.68 -5.36
C GLN A 153 15.90 9.80 -5.85
N PHE A 154 16.01 10.85 -5.04
CA PHE A 154 16.87 12.01 -5.27
C PHE A 154 17.77 12.15 -4.05
N GLY A 155 19.06 11.83 -4.21
CA GLY A 155 19.95 11.69 -3.07
C GLY A 155 19.46 10.60 -2.11
N GLY A 156 19.27 10.93 -0.83
CA GLY A 156 18.72 10.01 0.17
C GLY A 156 17.19 10.02 0.28
N ARG A 157 16.50 10.94 -0.43
CA ARG A 157 15.04 11.11 -0.31
C ARG A 157 14.31 10.28 -1.34
N ARG A 158 13.27 9.58 -0.89
CA ARG A 158 12.43 8.68 -1.72
C ARG A 158 11.06 9.29 -1.93
N PHE A 159 10.54 9.09 -3.14
CA PHE A 159 9.20 9.51 -3.54
C PHE A 159 8.57 8.45 -4.45
N ALA A 160 7.26 8.48 -4.58
CA ALA A 160 6.56 7.88 -5.70
C ALA A 160 6.14 9.00 -6.65
N PHE A 161 6.41 8.85 -7.94
CA PHE A 161 5.79 9.70 -8.95
C PHE A 161 4.38 9.18 -9.25
N ALA A 162 3.36 10.03 -9.25
CA ALA A 162 1.98 9.65 -9.55
C ALA A 162 1.31 10.69 -10.45
N ASP A 163 0.56 10.23 -11.46
CA ASP A 163 -0.37 11.12 -12.15
C ASP A 163 -1.61 11.41 -11.26
N THR A 164 -2.53 12.24 -11.75
CA THR A 164 -3.73 12.60 -11.00
C THR A 164 -4.64 11.39 -10.72
N ASP A 165 -4.83 10.51 -11.71
CA ASP A 165 -5.74 9.37 -11.57
C ASP A 165 -5.16 8.33 -10.61
N ASP A 166 -3.86 8.12 -10.72
CA ASP A 166 -3.09 7.26 -9.86
C ASP A 166 -3.05 7.77 -8.41
N LEU A 167 -2.88 9.08 -8.20
CA LEU A 167 -2.93 9.67 -6.86
C LEU A 167 -4.34 9.59 -6.25
N VAL A 168 -5.39 9.84 -7.05
CA VAL A 168 -6.77 9.66 -6.60
C VAL A 168 -7.01 8.20 -6.23
N ALA A 169 -6.57 7.25 -7.05
CA ALA A 169 -6.73 5.82 -6.77
C ALA A 169 -5.99 5.39 -5.50
N LEU A 170 -4.78 5.91 -5.28
CA LEU A 170 -3.96 5.64 -4.10
C LEU A 170 -4.59 6.19 -2.80
N LEU A 171 -5.16 7.39 -2.85
CA LEU A 171 -5.68 8.06 -1.65
C LEU A 171 -7.16 7.80 -1.40
N SER A 172 -7.91 7.32 -2.39
CA SER A 172 -9.31 6.96 -2.21
C SER A 172 -9.43 5.76 -1.28
N PRO A 173 -10.16 5.87 -0.16
CA PRO A 173 -10.42 4.71 0.68
C PRO A 173 -11.34 3.72 -0.05
N ILE A 174 -11.15 2.43 0.21
CA ILE A 174 -12.21 1.46 -0.06
C ILE A 174 -13.40 1.84 0.82
N GLN A 175 -14.54 2.08 0.20
CA GLN A 175 -15.69 2.68 0.88
C GLN A 175 -16.55 1.66 1.63
N THR A 176 -16.38 0.35 1.42
CA THR A 176 -17.24 -0.67 2.04
C THR A 176 -16.49 -1.94 2.41
N ILE A 177 -16.90 -2.56 3.52
CA ILE A 177 -16.53 -3.94 3.88
C ILE A 177 -17.49 -4.88 3.17
N GLN A 178 -17.31 -5.06 1.86
CA GLN A 178 -18.06 -6.03 1.10
C GLN A 178 -17.21 -7.25 0.81
N ALA A 179 -17.85 -8.43 0.86
CA ALA A 179 -17.21 -9.65 0.43
C ALA A 179 -16.93 -9.57 -1.08
N LEU A 180 -15.66 -9.59 -1.45
CA LEU A 180 -15.22 -9.65 -2.83
C LEU A 180 -14.95 -11.10 -3.19
N GLU A 181 -15.48 -11.56 -4.31
CA GLU A 181 -15.10 -12.86 -4.82
C GLU A 181 -13.63 -12.83 -5.22
N ILE A 182 -12.87 -13.83 -4.77
CA ILE A 182 -11.44 -13.92 -5.06
C ILE A 182 -11.19 -13.90 -6.58
N LYS A 183 -12.06 -14.53 -7.39
CA LYS A 183 -11.99 -14.51 -8.86
C LYS A 183 -12.08 -13.10 -9.46
N GLN A 184 -12.87 -12.22 -8.85
CA GLN A 184 -12.99 -10.83 -9.32
C GLN A 184 -11.73 -10.04 -9.00
N LEU A 185 -11.17 -10.24 -7.81
CA LEU A 185 -9.89 -9.64 -7.44
C LEU A 185 -8.77 -10.07 -8.39
N TYR A 186 -8.74 -11.34 -8.78
CA TYR A 186 -7.83 -11.85 -9.80
C TYR A 186 -8.00 -11.18 -11.15
N ALA A 187 -9.24 -11.09 -11.65
CA ALA A 187 -9.50 -10.43 -12.91
C ALA A 187 -9.07 -8.95 -12.86
N GLU A 188 -9.31 -8.25 -11.74
CA GLU A 188 -8.82 -6.88 -11.55
C GLU A 188 -7.29 -6.82 -11.53
N LEU A 189 -6.62 -7.76 -10.86
CA LEU A 189 -5.16 -7.87 -10.81
C LEU A 189 -4.53 -8.07 -12.20
N GLU A 190 -5.09 -9.00 -12.98
CA GLU A 190 -4.65 -9.31 -14.34
C GLU A 190 -4.89 -8.15 -15.31
N THR A 191 -6.04 -7.48 -15.20
CA THR A 191 -6.43 -6.41 -16.12
C THR A 191 -5.77 -5.07 -15.82
N LEU A 192 -5.61 -4.71 -14.54
CA LEU A 192 -5.08 -3.40 -14.13
C LEU A 192 -3.55 -3.38 -13.96
N GLY A 193 -2.92 -4.55 -13.96
CA GLY A 193 -1.57 -4.69 -13.45
C GLY A 193 -1.58 -4.53 -11.92
N SER A 194 -0.95 -5.46 -11.22
CA SER A 194 -0.95 -5.57 -9.76
C SER A 194 -0.74 -4.27 -8.98
N ARG A 195 0.02 -3.32 -9.54
CA ARG A 195 0.30 -1.99 -8.95
C ARG A 195 -0.97 -1.15 -8.75
N ARG A 196 -1.83 -1.01 -9.76
CA ARG A 196 -3.06 -0.22 -9.66
C ARG A 196 -4.10 -0.85 -8.75
N PHE A 197 -4.19 -2.18 -8.80
CA PHE A 197 -5.01 -2.94 -7.86
C PHE A 197 -4.59 -2.64 -6.42
N LEU A 198 -3.29 -2.75 -6.09
CA LEU A 198 -2.83 -2.60 -4.71
C LEU A 198 -2.96 -1.20 -4.15
N LEU A 199 -2.88 -0.16 -4.98
CA LEU A 199 -3.10 1.22 -4.53
C LEU A 199 -4.56 1.47 -4.20
N ARG A 200 -5.47 0.96 -5.04
CA ARG A 200 -6.91 0.96 -4.77
C ARG A 200 -7.24 0.12 -3.54
N HIS A 201 -6.47 -0.94 -3.30
CA HIS A 201 -6.74 -1.99 -2.32
C HIS A 201 -5.71 -2.06 -1.19
N ALA A 202 -5.14 -0.93 -0.78
CA ALA A 202 -4.03 -0.84 0.19
C ALA A 202 -4.41 -1.23 1.65
N THR A 203 -5.62 -1.72 1.88
CA THR A 203 -6.11 -2.17 3.19
C THR A 203 -5.89 -3.66 3.39
N PRO A 204 -5.55 -4.14 4.61
CA PRO A 204 -5.50 -5.57 4.90
C PRO A 204 -6.81 -6.29 4.57
N TYR A 205 -6.73 -7.58 4.30
CA TYR A 205 -7.86 -8.43 3.99
C TYR A 205 -8.00 -9.56 5.00
N LEU A 206 -9.23 -9.93 5.30
CA LEU A 206 -9.54 -11.24 5.85
C LEU A 206 -10.00 -12.14 4.69
N LEU A 207 -9.16 -13.09 4.32
CA LEU A 207 -9.54 -14.13 3.35
C LEU A 207 -10.32 -15.21 4.07
N VAL A 208 -11.43 -15.64 3.49
CA VAL A 208 -12.32 -16.61 4.13
C VAL A 208 -12.51 -17.82 3.23
N SER A 209 -12.29 -18.99 3.82
CA SER A 209 -12.75 -20.28 3.32
C SER A 209 -13.67 -20.95 4.33
N TYR A 210 -14.65 -21.69 3.83
CA TYR A 210 -15.58 -22.45 4.65
C TYR A 210 -15.36 -23.94 4.41
N ALA A 211 -15.28 -24.75 5.48
CA ALA A 211 -15.22 -26.19 5.34
C ALA A 211 -16.35 -26.73 4.45
N ARG A 212 -16.01 -27.70 3.60
CA ARG A 212 -16.93 -28.55 2.85
C ARG A 212 -17.08 -29.86 3.65
N GLY A 213 -18.11 -29.95 4.49
CA GLY A 213 -18.45 -31.18 5.19
C GLY A 213 -17.62 -31.48 6.44
N GLU A 214 -17.79 -32.70 6.98
CA GLU A 214 -17.29 -33.18 8.29
C GLU A 214 -15.77 -33.44 8.37
N SER A 215 -14.97 -33.12 7.36
CA SER A 215 -13.52 -33.27 7.47
C SER A 215 -12.87 -32.04 8.09
N ASP A 216 -12.08 -32.22 9.16
CA ASP A 216 -11.24 -31.21 9.83
C ASP A 216 -10.15 -30.56 8.94
N ALA A 217 -10.14 -30.84 7.63
CA ALA A 217 -9.22 -30.22 6.69
C ALA A 217 -9.78 -28.88 6.20
N PRO A 218 -8.96 -27.83 6.09
CA PRO A 218 -9.38 -26.55 5.51
C PRO A 218 -9.83 -26.81 4.08
N ALA A 219 -11.13 -26.67 3.83
CA ALA A 219 -11.65 -26.72 2.47
C ALA A 219 -10.96 -25.65 1.63
N SER A 220 -10.55 -26.03 0.42
CA SER A 220 -10.36 -25.23 -0.80
C SER A 220 -9.75 -23.81 -0.69
N LYS A 221 -9.02 -23.39 -1.73
CA LYS A 221 -8.60 -21.99 -1.93
C LYS A 221 -9.68 -21.00 -1.45
N PRO A 222 -9.30 -19.91 -0.75
CA PRO A 222 -10.25 -18.93 -0.24
C PRO A 222 -11.19 -18.46 -1.35
N SER A 223 -12.48 -18.29 -1.01
CA SER A 223 -13.51 -17.90 -1.97
C SER A 223 -13.88 -16.43 -1.85
N LEU A 224 -13.72 -15.85 -0.66
CA LEU A 224 -14.11 -14.48 -0.34
C LEU A 224 -12.94 -13.73 0.29
N ALA A 225 -12.86 -12.44 -0.01
CA ALA A 225 -11.96 -11.49 0.63
C ALA A 225 -12.77 -10.33 1.22
N PHE A 226 -12.56 -10.02 2.49
CA PHE A 226 -13.15 -8.85 3.14
C PHE A 226 -12.07 -7.79 3.34
N PRO A 227 -12.16 -6.61 2.68
CA PRO A 227 -11.26 -5.51 2.97
C PRO A 227 -11.52 -5.01 4.39
N LEU A 228 -10.47 -4.93 5.19
CA LEU A 228 -10.49 -4.39 6.54
C LEU A 228 -10.30 -2.87 6.42
N ILE A 229 -11.38 -2.18 6.04
CA ILE A 229 -11.39 -0.72 5.89
C ILE A 229 -11.19 -0.04 7.25
N GLU A 230 -10.84 1.25 7.23
CA GLU A 230 -10.42 2.04 8.39
C GLU A 230 -11.57 2.38 9.39
N GLN A 231 -12.32 1.38 9.83
CA GLN A 231 -13.21 1.50 10.98
C GLN A 231 -12.43 1.18 12.27
N PRO A 232 -12.72 1.87 13.39
CA PRO A 232 -12.04 1.61 14.65
C PRO A 232 -12.30 0.17 15.16
N GLU A 233 -13.48 -0.38 14.84
CA GLU A 233 -13.90 -1.73 15.21
C GLU A 233 -14.66 -2.36 14.04
N ILE A 234 -14.39 -3.63 13.76
CA ILE A 234 -15.09 -4.47 12.78
C ILE A 234 -15.63 -5.69 13.52
N LYS A 235 -16.95 -5.84 13.62
CA LYS A 235 -17.59 -6.98 14.26
C LYS A 235 -17.77 -8.13 13.28
N ILE A 236 -17.41 -9.32 13.76
CA ILE A 236 -17.52 -10.57 13.01
C ILE A 236 -18.57 -11.45 13.68
N GLY A 237 -19.48 -12.03 12.90
CA GLY A 237 -20.47 -12.95 13.43
C GLY A 237 -21.49 -13.43 12.42
N ARG A 238 -22.44 -14.26 12.88
CA ARG A 238 -23.48 -14.84 12.02
C ARG A 238 -24.62 -13.87 11.70
N THR A 239 -24.83 -12.86 12.56
CA THR A 239 -25.92 -11.90 12.40
C THR A 239 -25.67 -11.00 11.18
N SER A 240 -26.74 -10.63 10.47
CA SER A 240 -26.65 -9.66 9.36
C SER A 240 -26.30 -8.24 9.81
N LYS A 241 -26.23 -7.99 11.11
CA LYS A 241 -25.77 -6.74 11.70
C LYS A 241 -24.25 -6.69 11.92
N ALA A 242 -23.53 -7.80 11.70
CA ALA A 242 -22.07 -7.83 11.78
C ALA A 242 -21.47 -7.29 10.49
N ASP A 243 -20.38 -6.52 10.62
CA ASP A 243 -19.65 -5.93 9.50
C ASP A 243 -19.11 -7.02 8.57
N ILE A 244 -18.54 -8.09 9.16
CA ILE A 244 -18.21 -9.32 8.46
C ILE A 244 -19.20 -10.40 8.89
N THR A 245 -20.16 -10.68 8.03
CA THR A 245 -21.17 -11.72 8.28
C THR A 245 -20.68 -13.09 7.81
N LEU A 246 -20.41 -14.01 8.75
CA LEU A 246 -20.05 -15.40 8.48
C LEU A 246 -21.28 -16.31 8.68
N ARG A 247 -21.96 -16.68 7.59
CA ARG A 247 -23.24 -17.41 7.62
C ARG A 247 -23.08 -18.92 7.86
N LYS A 248 -22.58 -19.30 9.03
CA LYS A 248 -22.49 -20.69 9.49
C LYS A 248 -23.08 -20.82 10.88
N ASP A 249 -23.90 -21.85 11.13
CA ASP A 249 -24.64 -21.97 12.40
C ASP A 249 -23.77 -22.12 13.64
N ALA A 250 -22.57 -22.68 13.48
CA ALA A 250 -21.56 -22.76 14.55
C ALA A 250 -21.03 -21.37 14.97
N ILE A 251 -21.19 -20.33 14.15
CA ILE A 251 -20.73 -18.97 14.42
C ILE A 251 -21.77 -18.24 15.28
N SER A 252 -21.29 -17.62 16.36
CA SER A 252 -22.11 -16.82 17.28
C SER A 252 -22.63 -15.55 16.61
N LYS A 253 -23.73 -14.97 17.12
CA LYS A 253 -24.32 -13.73 16.55
C LYS A 253 -23.29 -12.61 16.48
N TRP A 254 -22.60 -12.38 17.59
CA TRP A 254 -21.38 -11.58 17.70
C TRP A 254 -20.32 -12.55 18.19
N HIS A 255 -19.34 -12.87 17.35
CA HIS A 255 -18.40 -13.95 17.60
C HIS A 255 -17.03 -13.42 17.98
N ALA A 256 -16.53 -12.47 17.20
CA ALA A 256 -15.24 -11.84 17.43
C ALA A 256 -15.31 -10.38 16.96
N LYS A 257 -14.29 -9.60 17.29
CA LYS A 257 -14.07 -8.29 16.69
C LYS A 257 -12.62 -8.10 16.31
N LEU A 258 -12.42 -7.32 15.26
CA LEU A 258 -11.14 -6.76 14.90
C LEU A 258 -11.10 -5.29 15.31
N THR A 259 -10.06 -4.89 16.03
CA THR A 259 -9.82 -3.49 16.40
C THR A 259 -8.54 -3.01 15.75
N ARG A 260 -8.56 -1.78 15.21
CA ARG A 260 -7.36 -1.15 14.68
C ARG A 260 -6.64 -0.38 15.78
N ASP A 261 -5.36 -0.67 15.97
CA ASP A 261 -4.44 0.06 16.85
C ASP A 261 -3.28 0.60 16.02
N GLY A 262 -3.40 1.86 15.57
CA GLY A 262 -2.49 2.44 14.58
C GLY A 262 -2.48 1.62 13.28
N GLU A 263 -1.33 1.04 12.93
CA GLU A 263 -1.19 0.17 11.76
C GLU A 263 -1.40 -1.32 12.06
N ARG A 264 -1.68 -1.66 13.32
CA ARG A 264 -1.83 -3.04 13.79
C ARG A 264 -3.30 -3.41 13.85
N TRP A 265 -3.56 -4.69 13.63
CA TRP A 265 -4.87 -5.28 13.83
C TRP A 265 -4.82 -6.22 15.01
N LEU A 266 -5.83 -6.13 15.87
CA LEU A 266 -6.00 -6.98 17.02
C LEU A 266 -7.32 -7.74 16.89
N LEU A 267 -7.35 -9.01 17.28
CA LEU A 267 -8.52 -9.87 17.28
C LEU A 267 -8.90 -10.24 18.72
N ALA A 268 -10.15 -10.04 19.09
CA ALA A 268 -10.71 -10.48 20.36
C ALA A 268 -11.93 -11.38 20.14
N ASP A 269 -12.09 -12.42 20.96
CA ASP A 269 -13.28 -13.27 20.98
C ASP A 269 -14.34 -12.66 21.89
N LEU A 270 -15.59 -12.52 21.42
CA LEU A 270 -16.64 -11.81 22.15
C LEU A 270 -17.48 -12.73 23.05
N GLY A 271 -16.87 -13.75 23.64
CA GLY A 271 -17.57 -14.74 24.46
C GLY A 271 -18.28 -15.79 23.60
N SER A 272 -17.65 -16.20 22.51
CA SER A 272 -18.25 -17.10 21.53
C SER A 272 -18.49 -18.51 22.08
N SER A 273 -19.54 -19.17 21.58
CA SER A 273 -19.91 -20.52 22.05
C SER A 273 -18.84 -21.56 21.70
N ASN A 274 -18.29 -21.48 20.48
CA ASN A 274 -17.37 -22.48 19.93
C ASN A 274 -15.91 -22.02 19.85
N GLY A 275 -15.60 -20.81 20.31
CA GLY A 275 -14.23 -20.29 20.37
C GLY A 275 -13.70 -19.74 19.06
N THR A 276 -12.62 -18.97 19.20
CA THR A 276 -11.77 -18.43 18.14
C THR A 276 -10.34 -18.94 18.36
N GLU A 277 -9.65 -19.31 17.28
CA GLU A 277 -8.26 -19.74 17.31
C GLU A 277 -7.40 -18.89 16.39
N ILE A 278 -6.15 -18.64 16.78
CA ILE A 278 -5.10 -18.07 15.93
C ILE A 278 -3.93 -19.07 15.89
N ASN A 279 -3.56 -19.52 14.70
CA ASN A 279 -2.49 -20.49 14.45
C ASN A 279 -2.61 -21.75 15.34
N GLY A 280 -3.84 -22.24 15.53
CA GLY A 280 -4.17 -23.41 16.38
C GLY A 280 -4.18 -23.13 17.89
N ARG A 281 -3.90 -21.88 18.33
CA ARG A 281 -4.02 -21.47 19.72
C ARG A 281 -5.40 -20.84 19.96
N VAL A 282 -6.18 -21.45 20.85
CA VAL A 282 -7.48 -20.92 21.30
C VAL A 282 -7.29 -19.61 22.06
N LEU A 283 -8.08 -18.60 21.72
CA LEU A 283 -8.15 -17.33 22.42
C LEU A 283 -8.98 -17.45 23.70
N GLU A 284 -8.70 -16.59 24.68
CA GLU A 284 -9.64 -16.41 25.78
C GLU A 284 -10.96 -15.87 25.25
N LYS A 285 -12.08 -16.39 25.77
CA LYS A 285 -13.44 -15.98 25.38
C LYS A 285 -13.85 -14.70 26.09
N THR A 286 -12.97 -13.71 26.01
CA THR A 286 -13.04 -12.41 26.67
C THR A 286 -12.71 -11.35 25.63
N ASP A 287 -13.14 -10.12 25.86
CA ASP A 287 -12.80 -8.99 24.97
C ASP A 287 -11.32 -8.55 25.08
N ASP A 288 -10.43 -9.47 25.46
CA ASP A 288 -8.98 -9.26 25.54
C ASP A 288 -8.33 -9.50 24.17
N PRO A 289 -7.78 -8.45 23.54
CA PRO A 289 -7.35 -8.54 22.15
C PRO A 289 -5.95 -9.15 21.99
N VAL A 290 -5.79 -10.04 21.02
CA VAL A 290 -4.50 -10.58 20.58
C VAL A 290 -4.08 -9.96 19.25
N ARG A 291 -2.82 -9.53 19.15
CA ARG A 291 -2.27 -8.94 17.93
C ARG A 291 -2.20 -9.96 16.80
N LEU A 292 -2.70 -9.58 15.64
CA LEU A 292 -2.53 -10.31 14.39
C LEU A 292 -1.23 -9.93 13.69
N ASN A 293 -0.58 -10.96 13.15
CA ASN A 293 0.50 -10.85 12.18
C ASN A 293 0.00 -11.31 10.81
N ASN A 294 0.65 -10.78 9.77
CA ASN A 294 0.41 -11.23 8.41
C ASN A 294 0.59 -12.76 8.32
N TRP A 295 -0.32 -13.43 7.61
CA TRP A 295 -0.44 -14.88 7.50
C TRP A 295 -1.01 -15.62 8.71
N ASP A 296 -1.45 -14.91 9.75
CA ASP A 296 -2.14 -15.59 10.85
C ASP A 296 -3.38 -16.33 10.33
N ALA A 297 -3.38 -17.64 10.56
CA ALA A 297 -4.51 -18.51 10.31
C ALA A 297 -5.49 -18.37 11.46
N ILE A 298 -6.71 -17.93 11.16
CA ILE A 298 -7.75 -17.72 12.15
C ILE A 298 -8.83 -18.76 11.92
N ASN A 299 -9.27 -19.44 12.97
CA ASN A 299 -10.43 -20.34 12.90
C ASN A 299 -11.53 -19.80 13.80
N PHE A 300 -12.71 -19.61 13.22
CA PHE A 300 -13.93 -19.32 13.97
C PHE A 300 -14.81 -20.57 14.04
N ALA A 301 -15.03 -21.07 15.25
CA ALA A 301 -15.95 -22.17 15.54
C ALA A 301 -15.74 -23.49 14.75
N ASN A 302 -14.52 -23.78 14.28
CA ASN A 302 -14.23 -24.88 13.36
C ASN A 302 -15.12 -24.88 12.11
N ALA A 303 -15.54 -23.69 11.65
CA ALA A 303 -16.53 -23.54 10.60
C ALA A 303 -16.12 -22.53 9.53
N ALA A 304 -15.36 -21.51 9.92
CA ALA A 304 -14.77 -20.54 9.01
C ALA A 304 -13.26 -20.43 9.28
N TRP A 305 -12.48 -20.81 8.27
CA TRP A 305 -11.03 -20.67 8.27
C TRP A 305 -10.70 -19.40 7.53
N CYS A 306 -9.87 -18.58 8.15
CA CYS A 306 -9.49 -17.31 7.61
C CYS A 306 -7.98 -17.14 7.61
N LEU A 307 -7.49 -16.34 6.67
CA LEU A 307 -6.13 -15.85 6.67
C LEU A 307 -6.18 -14.33 6.76
N PHE A 308 -5.49 -13.78 7.74
CA PHE A 308 -5.28 -12.34 7.81
C PHE A 308 -4.10 -11.97 6.91
N LEU A 309 -4.36 -11.16 5.89
CA LEU A 309 -3.36 -10.76 4.89
C LEU A 309 -3.19 -9.26 4.80
N SER A 310 -1.95 -8.86 4.58
CA SER A 310 -1.62 -7.58 3.99
C SER A 310 -1.90 -7.59 2.46
N PRO A 311 -2.14 -6.44 1.84
CA PRO A 311 -2.32 -6.33 0.39
C PRO A 311 -1.19 -7.00 -0.43
N ARG A 312 0.06 -6.83 0.02
CA ARG A 312 1.25 -7.43 -0.61
C ARG A 312 1.17 -8.95 -0.66
N SER A 313 0.88 -9.55 0.48
CA SER A 313 0.79 -11.00 0.64
C SER A 313 -0.40 -11.61 -0.09
N LEU A 314 -1.49 -10.86 -0.24
CA LEU A 314 -2.59 -11.22 -1.11
C LEU A 314 -2.08 -11.42 -2.54
N LEU A 315 -1.28 -10.48 -3.07
CA LEU A 315 -0.75 -10.59 -4.43
C LEU A 315 0.12 -11.85 -4.61
N GLU A 316 1.17 -11.98 -3.81
CA GLU A 316 2.17 -13.06 -3.91
C GLU A 316 1.50 -14.44 -3.97
N ASN A 317 0.62 -14.74 -3.01
CA ASN A 317 -0.02 -16.06 -2.92
C ASN A 317 -1.18 -16.26 -3.88
N LEU A 318 -1.85 -15.18 -4.29
CA LEU A 318 -2.85 -15.29 -5.31
C LEU A 318 -2.18 -15.62 -6.65
N THR A 319 -1.09 -14.96 -7.01
CA THR A 319 -0.39 -15.18 -8.29
C THR A 319 0.40 -16.48 -8.37
N GLU A 320 0.93 -16.99 -7.26
CA GLU A 320 1.72 -18.25 -7.24
C GLU A 320 0.86 -19.51 -7.39
N ASN A 321 -0.46 -19.40 -7.21
CA ASN A 321 -1.39 -20.54 -7.26
C ASN A 321 -2.35 -20.48 -8.46
N ALA A 322 -2.15 -19.59 -9.43
CA ALA A 322 -3.01 -19.45 -10.62
C ALA A 322 -2.58 -20.39 -11.76
#